data_AF-A0A699XIR5-F1
#
_entry.id   AF-A0A699XIR5-F1
#
_cell.length_a   1.000
_cell.length_b   1.000
_cell.length_c   1.000
_cell.angle_alpha   90.00
_cell.angle_beta   90.00
_cell.angle_gamma   90.00
#
_symmetry.space_group_name_H-M   'P 1'
#
loop_
_entity.id
_entity.type
_entity.pdbx_description
1 polymer ?
#
loop_
_entity_poly.entity_id
_entity_poly.type
_entity_poly.pdbx_seq_one_letter_code
_entity_poly.pdbx_strand_id
1 'polypeptide(L)' 'LTSLALAMSALGAPLDTIQTRAVVKHDSLNPIRTRLGPNGRAIEMFTPLLHIASGCQPYTAVDDAGNIR' A
#
# COMPACT_ATOMS: atom_id res chain seq x y z
N LEU A 1 3.59 -34.01 41.07
CA LEU A 1 2.14 -33.85 40.83
C LEU A 1 1.85 -32.38 41.07
N THR A 2 1.62 -31.51 40.10
CA THR A 2 0.62 -31.49 39.02
C THR A 2 1.12 -30.50 37.96
N SER A 3 1.44 -30.91 36.73
CA SER A 3 0.51 -30.93 35.59
C SER A 3 -0.09 -29.55 35.25
N LEU A 4 0.39 -28.98 34.15
CA LEU A 4 -0.42 -28.40 33.07
C LEU A 4 -1.18 -27.07 33.33
N ALA A 5 -0.62 -25.97 32.83
CA ALA A 5 -1.39 -24.86 32.25
C ALA A 5 -0.61 -24.35 31.02
N LEU A 6 -0.87 -24.93 29.85
CA LEU A 6 -1.59 -24.26 28.73
C LEU A 6 -0.98 -22.87 28.44
N ALA A 7 -0.07 -22.72 27.48
CA ALA A 7 -0.43 -22.59 26.06
C ALA A 7 -1.69 -21.74 25.85
N MET A 8 -1.56 -20.40 25.86
CA MET A 8 -2.37 -19.46 25.07
C MET A 8 -1.90 -18.01 25.31
N SER A 9 -0.84 -17.56 24.63
CA SER A 9 -0.51 -16.12 24.57
C SER A 9 -0.86 -15.47 23.22
N ALA A 10 -1.63 -16.16 22.38
CA ALA A 10 -1.97 -15.70 21.02
C ALA A 10 -3.35 -15.01 20.90
N LEU A 11 -3.99 -14.58 22.01
CA LEU A 11 -5.35 -13.99 21.97
C LEU A 11 -5.44 -12.48 22.25
N GLY A 12 -4.32 -11.76 22.30
CA GLY A 12 -4.29 -10.38 22.82
C GLY A 12 -3.61 -9.33 21.95
N ALA A 13 -3.36 -9.57 20.66
CA ALA A 13 -2.94 -8.46 19.80
C ALA A 13 -4.16 -7.54 19.60
N PRO A 14 -4.13 -6.28 20.07
CA PRO A 14 -5.24 -5.36 19.87
C PRO A 14 -5.44 -5.11 18.37
N LEU A 15 -6.52 -5.64 17.80
CA LEU A 15 -6.94 -5.33 16.43
C LEU A 15 -7.21 -3.83 16.25
N ASP A 16 -7.50 -3.12 17.34
CA ASP A 16 -7.65 -1.65 17.39
C ASP A 16 -6.36 -0.88 17.04
N THR A 17 -5.23 -1.56 16.89
CA THR A 17 -3.96 -0.94 16.43
C THR A 17 -3.66 -1.16 14.95
N ILE A 18 -4.57 -1.75 14.18
CA ILE A 18 -4.49 -1.67 12.72
C ILE A 18 -4.88 -0.24 12.32
N GLN A 19 -3.87 0.62 12.19
CA GLN A 19 -3.99 1.99 11.72
C GLN A 19 -4.47 2.01 10.27
N THR A 20 -5.79 1.93 10.07
CA THR A 20 -6.41 2.09 8.76
C THR A 20 -6.08 3.49 8.23
N ARG A 21 -5.52 3.55 7.02
CA ARG A 21 -5.18 4.82 6.37
C ARG A 21 -6.46 5.50 5.87
N ALA A 22 -6.42 6.82 5.73
CA ALA A 22 -7.62 7.57 5.34
C ALA A 22 -8.04 7.25 3.90
N VAL A 23 -9.35 7.21 3.67
CA VAL A 23 -9.94 7.24 2.33
C VAL A 23 -10.20 8.70 1.96
N VAL A 24 -9.58 9.18 0.88
CA VAL A 24 -9.61 10.59 0.46
C VAL A 24 -10.23 10.75 -0.93
N LYS A 25 -10.24 11.98 -1.49
CA LYS A 25 -10.71 12.25 -2.87
C LYS A 25 -9.63 11.87 -3.89
N HIS A 26 -10.01 11.46 -5.11
CA HIS A 26 -9.01 10.99 -6.09
C HIS A 26 -8.10 12.14 -6.52
N ASP A 27 -8.65 13.36 -6.59
CA ASP A 27 -7.92 14.58 -6.95
C ASP A 27 -7.12 15.17 -5.79
N SER A 28 -7.21 14.62 -4.57
CA SER A 28 -6.34 15.04 -3.46
C SER A 28 -5.02 14.27 -3.40
N LEU A 29 -4.88 13.20 -4.20
CA LEU A 29 -3.65 12.41 -4.28
C LEU A 29 -2.77 12.94 -5.41
N ASN A 30 -1.58 13.42 -5.06
CA ASN A 30 -0.61 13.94 -6.03
C ASN A 30 0.24 12.82 -6.64
N PRO A 31 0.68 12.95 -7.90
CA PRO A 31 1.66 12.04 -8.50
C PRO A 31 2.91 11.88 -7.63
N ILE A 32 3.24 10.62 -7.34
CA ILE A 32 4.47 10.28 -6.62
C ILE A 32 5.66 10.44 -7.55
N ARG A 33 6.70 11.15 -7.07
CA ARG A 33 8.01 11.17 -7.74
C ARG A 33 8.56 9.76 -7.88
N THR A 34 9.07 9.45 -9.07
CA THR A 34 9.72 8.18 -9.39
C THR A 34 10.79 7.85 -8.34
N ARG A 35 10.62 6.72 -7.66
CA ARG A 35 11.54 6.18 -6.66
C ARG A 35 11.72 4.70 -6.97
N LEU A 36 12.88 4.35 -7.51
CA LEU A 36 13.16 3.00 -7.95
C LEU A 36 14.22 2.36 -7.07
N GLY A 37 14.08 1.05 -6.83
CA GLY A 37 15.03 0.27 -6.06
C GLY A 37 16.25 -0.18 -6.88
N PRO A 38 16.98 -1.21 -6.43
CA PRO A 38 18.20 -1.70 -7.09
C PRO A 38 18.04 -2.04 -8.58
N ASN A 39 16.82 -2.40 -9.01
CA ASN A 39 16.50 -2.73 -10.40
C ASN A 39 15.99 -1.54 -11.22
N GLY A 40 16.14 -0.31 -10.73
CA GLY A 40 15.51 0.88 -11.32
C GLY A 40 15.84 1.10 -12.79
N ARG A 41 17.08 0.85 -13.19
CA ARG A 41 17.49 0.95 -14.60
C ARG A 41 16.70 0.02 -15.52
N ALA A 42 16.43 -1.21 -15.07
CA ALA A 42 15.64 -2.16 -15.85
C ALA A 42 14.17 -1.73 -15.90
N ILE A 43 13.62 -1.24 -14.78
CA ILE A 43 12.24 -0.73 -14.71
C ILE A 43 12.06 0.44 -15.68
N GLU A 44 12.97 1.43 -15.68
CA GLU A 44 12.92 2.57 -16.61
C GLU A 44 13.00 2.11 -18.07
N MET A 45 13.94 1.20 -18.37
CA MET A 45 14.15 0.70 -19.73
C MET A 45 12.92 -0.03 -20.29
N PHE A 46 12.19 -0.76 -19.44
CA PHE A 46 11.09 -1.62 -19.85
C PHE A 46 9.71 -1.10 -19.40
N THR A 47 9.60 0.16 -18.98
CA THR A 47 8.29 0.79 -18.72
C THR A 47 7.54 0.91 -20.05
N PRO A 48 6.31 0.38 -20.17
CA PRO A 48 5.58 0.39 -21.44
C PRO A 48 5.05 1.77 -21.78
N LEU A 49 4.86 2.01 -23.09
CA LEU A 49 4.03 3.11 -23.56
C LEU A 49 2.55 2.73 -23.40
N LEU A 50 1.77 3.61 -22.77
CA LEU A 50 0.35 3.39 -22.52
C LEU A 50 -0.52 4.29 -23.40
N HIS A 51 -1.32 3.67 -24.27
CA HIS A 51 -2.33 4.38 -25.05
C HIS A 51 -3.71 4.23 -24.41
N ILE A 52 -4.34 5.34 -24.06
CA ILE A 52 -5.70 5.36 -23.52
C ILE A 52 -6.65 5.78 -24.64
N ALA A 53 -7.37 4.81 -25.20
CA ALA A 53 -8.33 5.05 -26.29
C ALA A 53 -9.66 5.65 -25.80
N SER A 54 -10.05 5.38 -24.56
CA SER A 54 -11.26 5.91 -23.91
C SER A 54 -11.24 5.58 -22.40
N GLY A 55 -12.16 6.20 -21.65
CA GLY A 55 -12.29 5.99 -20.20
C GLY A 55 -11.36 6.88 -19.37
N CYS A 56 -11.11 6.46 -18.12
CA CYS A 56 -10.27 7.22 -17.19
C CYS A 56 -8.78 7.07 -17.49
N GLN A 57 -8.03 8.13 -17.19
CA GLN A 57 -6.56 8.10 -17.17
C GLN A 57 -6.06 7.39 -15.89
N PRO A 58 -4.79 6.97 -15.84
CA PRO A 58 -4.16 6.55 -14.59
C PRO A 58 -4.09 7.71 -13.58
N TYR A 59 -4.45 7.44 -12.33
CA TYR A 59 -4.32 8.36 -11.19
C TYR A 59 -3.51 7.72 -10.08
N THR A 60 -2.99 8.55 -9.17
CA THR A 60 -2.33 8.07 -7.96
C THR A 60 -3.33 7.40 -7.05
N ALA A 61 -3.09 6.12 -6.73
CA ALA A 61 -3.98 5.33 -5.88
C ALA A 61 -3.67 5.50 -4.38
N VAL A 62 -2.42 5.82 -4.04
CA VAL A 62 -1.93 5.91 -2.66
C VAL A 62 -0.86 6.98 -2.53
N ASP A 63 -0.81 7.70 -1.41
CA ASP A 63 0.25 8.67 -1.10
C ASP A 63 1.33 8.09 -0.15
N ASP A 64 2.34 8.89 0.18
CA ASP A 64 3.43 8.50 1.09
C ASP A 64 2.97 8.28 2.54
N ALA A 65 1.84 8.88 2.93
CA ALA A 65 1.22 8.62 4.22
C ALA A 65 0.40 7.31 4.19
N GLY A 66 0.17 6.72 3.02
CA GLY A 66 -0.62 5.51 2.81
C GLY A 66 -2.11 5.77 2.63
N ASN A 67 -2.55 7.03 2.51
CA ASN A 67 -3.96 7.35 2.24
C ASN A 67 -4.36 6.83 0.86
N ILE A 68 -5.60 6.35 0.74
CA ILE A 68 -6.13 5.69 -0.46
C ILE A 68 -7.37 6.39 -0.99
N ARG A 69 -7.82 5.99 -2.19
CA ARG A 69 -9.07 6.41 -2.81
C ARG A 69 -10.03 5.26 -3.02
#